data_AF-A0A843M2D2-F1
#
_entry.id   AF-A0A843M2D2-F1
#
_cell.length_a   1.000
_cell.length_b   1.000
_cell.length_c   1.000
_cell.angle_alpha   90.00
_cell.angle_beta   90.00
_cell.angle_gamma   90.00
#
_symmetry.space_group_name_H-M   'P 1'
#
loop_
_entity.id
_entity.type
_entity.pdbx_description
1 polymer ?
#
loop_
_entity_poly.entity_id
_entity_poly.type
_entity_poly.pdbx_seq_one_letter_code
_entity_poly.pdbx_strand_id
1 'polypeptide(L)'
;LDINMPDMDGWAVLRTLKEKGLTEGMKIMMLTATTEIGADIFGLQDVVTGYIRKPFTNDELSQKVRKALGDQPEGMETPVLESERKGLRSLLRKRDEKGGVEEARTSAKMFELHRGFSYLVKETKPHRSFEIFVDQVTHNIPGLCVTRQHPTIIRNQWGLEKTPIIWLSNQLGKVYVNPTNIGILSDTIIRFVEKSGDSIVLIDGVEFLIVNNDFDKVLRMVHHVTEAVMENRSRLIISVDPRTLETRELALLERNMEIIEAEEARPHQ
;
A
#
# COMPACT_ATOMS: atom_id res chain seq x y z
N LEU A 1 24.32 -6.01 9.35
CA LEU A 1 24.24 -5.99 10.81
C LEU A 1 23.21 -7.00 11.28
N ASP A 2 23.58 -8.00 12.07
CA ASP A 2 22.61 -8.97 12.59
C ASP A 2 21.78 -8.36 13.71
N ILE A 3 20.46 -8.54 13.67
CA ILE A 3 19.58 -8.05 14.74
C ILE A 3 19.82 -8.87 16.01
N ASN A 4 19.93 -10.19 15.86
CA ASN A 4 20.04 -11.10 16.99
C ASN A 4 21.51 -11.47 17.23
N MET A 5 22.22 -10.60 17.93
CA MET A 5 23.60 -10.84 18.38
C MET A 5 23.63 -11.05 19.89
N PRO A 6 24.52 -11.93 20.41
CA PRO A 6 24.75 -12.04 21.84
C PRO A 6 25.33 -10.72 22.39
N ASP A 7 25.03 -10.44 23.67
CA ASP A 7 25.42 -9.24 24.44
C ASP A 7 24.79 -7.92 24.02
N MET A 8 24.84 -7.57 22.74
CA MET A 8 24.29 -6.32 22.20
C MET A 8 23.55 -6.58 20.89
N ASP A 9 22.25 -6.26 20.87
CA ASP A 9 21.44 -6.41 19.66
C ASP A 9 21.86 -5.43 18.55
N GLY A 10 21.53 -5.77 17.30
CA GLY A 10 21.88 -4.93 16.14
C GLY A 10 21.24 -3.54 16.19
N TRP A 11 20.14 -3.36 16.93
CA TRP A 11 19.49 -2.06 17.06
C TRP A 11 20.25 -1.11 17.99
N ALA A 12 20.79 -1.62 19.08
CA ALA A 12 21.66 -0.91 20.00
C ALA A 12 22.96 -0.48 19.32
N VAL A 13 23.53 -1.34 18.47
CA VAL A 13 24.67 -0.97 17.61
C VAL A 13 24.29 0.20 16.69
N LEU A 14 23.14 0.11 16.02
CA LEU A 14 22.71 1.13 15.08
C LEU A 14 22.42 2.48 15.77
N ARG A 15 21.79 2.47 16.94
CA ARG A 15 21.61 3.67 17.79
C ARG A 15 22.94 4.32 18.12
N THR A 16 23.89 3.50 18.59
CA THR A 16 25.23 3.99 18.95
C THR A 16 25.95 4.62 17.77
N LEU A 17 25.85 4.00 16.57
CA LEU A 17 26.44 4.56 15.35
C LEU A 17 25.79 5.90 14.97
N LYS A 18 24.46 6.00 15.08
CA LYS A 18 23.70 7.22 14.77
C LYS A 18 24.05 8.35 15.75
N GLU A 19 24.07 8.07 17.05
CA GLU A 19 24.41 9.02 18.11
C GLU A 19 25.85 9.56 17.98
N LYS A 20 26.77 8.72 17.48
CA LYS A 20 28.16 9.12 17.19
C LYS A 20 28.33 9.86 15.86
N GLY A 21 27.26 10.07 15.10
CA GLY A 21 27.31 10.73 13.79
C GLY A 21 28.04 9.92 12.71
N LEU A 22 28.17 8.60 12.89
CA LEU A 22 28.96 7.74 11.99
C LEU A 22 28.13 7.16 10.84
N THR A 23 26.82 7.40 10.81
CA THR A 23 25.90 6.76 9.85
C THR A 23 25.81 7.49 8.50
N GLU A 24 26.39 8.69 8.39
CA GLU A 24 26.33 9.48 7.17
C GLU A 24 27.10 8.80 6.03
N GLY A 25 26.46 8.63 4.87
CA GLY A 25 27.05 7.97 3.70
C GLY A 25 27.16 6.44 3.77
N MET A 26 26.89 5.81 4.93
CA MET A 26 26.93 4.35 5.08
C MET A 26 25.64 3.70 4.57
N LYS A 27 25.77 2.58 3.83
CA LYS A 27 24.64 1.71 3.50
C LYS A 27 24.53 0.60 4.53
N ILE A 28 23.55 0.68 5.43
CA ILE A 28 23.39 -0.26 6.53
C ILE A 28 22.21 -1.21 6.24
N MET A 29 22.51 -2.51 6.14
CA MET A 29 21.49 -3.55 5.98
C MET A 29 21.36 -4.41 7.23
N MET A 30 20.13 -4.70 7.66
CA MET A 30 19.83 -5.51 8.85
C MET A 30 19.53 -6.97 8.48
N LEU A 31 20.09 -7.93 9.21
CA LEU A 31 19.80 -9.36 9.07
C LEU A 31 18.78 -9.79 10.12
N THR A 32 17.68 -10.42 9.71
CA THR A 32 16.58 -10.82 10.61
C THR A 32 16.20 -12.28 10.43
N ALA A 33 15.84 -12.97 11.51
CA ALA A 33 15.24 -14.31 11.45
C ALA A 33 13.70 -14.28 11.35
N THR A 34 13.06 -13.18 11.74
CA THR A 34 11.59 -13.06 11.78
C THR A 34 11.05 -12.13 10.69
N THR A 35 9.75 -12.26 10.40
CA THR A 35 9.03 -11.39 9.46
C THR A 35 8.50 -10.12 10.08
N GLU A 36 8.53 -10.00 11.40
CA GLU A 36 8.05 -8.84 12.14
C GLU A 36 9.24 -8.02 12.65
N ILE A 37 9.32 -6.77 12.21
CA ILE A 37 10.32 -5.85 12.72
C ILE A 37 9.69 -5.21 13.97
N GLY A 38 10.24 -5.50 15.15
CA GLY A 38 9.70 -5.05 16.44
C GLY A 38 9.69 -3.52 16.61
N ALA A 39 9.13 -3.04 17.71
CA ALA A 39 8.98 -1.61 18.03
C ALA A 39 10.31 -0.83 18.08
N ASP A 40 11.44 -1.53 18.23
CA ASP A 40 12.79 -0.94 18.37
C ASP A 40 13.33 -0.23 17.13
N ILE A 41 12.61 -0.31 16.00
CA ILE A 41 12.94 0.41 14.76
C ILE A 41 12.68 1.92 14.84
N PHE A 42 11.83 2.36 15.79
CA PHE A 42 11.38 3.76 15.83
C PHE A 42 12.57 4.72 16.00
N GLY A 43 12.72 5.67 15.07
CA GLY A 43 13.84 6.62 15.06
C GLY A 43 15.12 6.17 14.34
N LEU A 44 15.18 4.94 13.79
CA LEU A 44 16.34 4.41 13.05
C LEU A 44 16.04 4.09 11.58
N GLN A 45 14.79 4.33 11.15
CA GLN A 45 14.27 3.96 9.83
C GLN A 45 15.02 4.62 8.67
N ASP A 46 15.47 5.85 8.89
CA ASP A 46 16.24 6.67 7.94
C ASP A 46 17.67 6.17 7.72
N VAL A 47 18.21 5.41 8.66
CA VAL A 47 19.59 4.87 8.60
C VAL A 47 19.64 3.52 7.89
N VAL A 48 18.57 2.72 7.97
CA VAL A 48 18.54 1.37 7.41
C VAL A 48 18.23 1.40 5.91
N THR A 49 19.19 0.94 5.10
CA THR A 49 19.05 0.81 3.64
C THR A 49 18.24 -0.43 3.23
N GLY A 50 18.17 -1.47 4.07
CA GLY A 50 17.35 -2.64 3.77
C GLY A 50 17.47 -3.78 4.77
N TYR A 51 16.70 -4.84 4.53
CA TYR A 51 16.63 -6.03 5.38
C TYR A 51 16.93 -7.30 4.58
N ILE A 52 17.69 -8.21 5.20
CA ILE A 52 18.03 -9.53 4.68
C ILE A 52 17.45 -10.56 5.66
N ARG A 53 16.60 -11.44 5.16
CA ARG A 53 15.94 -12.45 6.00
C ARG A 53 16.77 -13.73 5.98
N LYS A 54 16.94 -14.35 7.15
CA LYS A 54 17.56 -15.66 7.32
C LYS A 54 16.48 -16.76 7.30
N PRO A 55 16.78 -17.94 6.72
CA PRO A 55 17.95 -18.22 5.87
C PRO A 55 17.83 -17.52 4.51
N PHE A 56 18.98 -17.25 3.86
CA PHE A 56 19.07 -16.67 2.51
C PHE A 56 20.06 -17.46 1.65
N THR A 57 19.93 -17.35 0.33
CA THR A 57 20.93 -17.88 -0.61
C THR A 57 21.99 -16.83 -0.98
N ASN A 58 23.12 -17.27 -1.54
CA ASN A 58 24.17 -16.35 -2.02
C ASN A 58 23.65 -15.39 -3.10
N ASP A 59 22.74 -15.87 -3.96
CA ASP A 59 22.14 -15.05 -5.02
C ASP A 59 21.23 -13.96 -4.44
N GLU A 60 20.38 -14.31 -3.47
CA GLU A 60 19.50 -13.37 -2.78
C GLU A 60 20.30 -12.29 -2.03
N LEU A 61 21.39 -12.69 -1.36
CA LEU A 61 22.27 -11.75 -0.69
C LEU A 61 22.94 -10.81 -1.70
N SER A 62 23.51 -11.37 -2.77
CA SER A 62 24.24 -10.60 -3.78
C SER A 62 23.36 -9.55 -4.46
N GLN A 63 22.12 -9.91 -4.78
CA GLN A 63 21.16 -8.98 -5.38
C GLN A 63 20.77 -7.85 -4.42
N LYS A 64 20.53 -8.17 -3.15
CA LYS A 64 20.19 -7.17 -2.13
C LYS A 64 21.33 -6.18 -1.88
N VAL A 65 22.57 -6.67 -1.87
CA VAL A 65 23.77 -5.83 -1.74
C VAL A 65 23.94 -4.94 -2.97
N ARG A 66 23.87 -5.49 -4.19
CA ARG A 66 23.94 -4.70 -5.44
C ARG A 66 22.88 -3.60 -5.49
N LYS A 67 21.64 -3.94 -5.12
CA LYS A 67 20.54 -2.96 -5.03
C LYS A 67 20.82 -1.86 -4.02
N ALA A 68 21.36 -2.19 -2.84
CA ALA A 68 21.73 -1.20 -1.81
C ALA A 68 22.87 -0.27 -2.25
N LEU A 69 23.73 -0.76 -3.16
CA LEU A 69 24.83 0.00 -3.76
C LEU A 69 24.42 0.82 -5.00
N GLY A 70 23.18 0.70 -5.48
CA GLY A 70 22.68 1.43 -6.65
C GLY A 70 23.10 0.86 -8.01
N ASP A 71 23.59 -0.38 -8.02
CA ASP A 71 24.13 -1.05 -9.21
C ASP A 71 22.98 -1.79 -9.94
N GLN A 72 22.48 -1.24 -11.05
CA GLN A 72 21.47 -1.91 -11.89
C GLN A 72 22.05 -2.24 -13.27
N PRO A 73 22.15 -3.53 -13.65
CA PRO A 73 22.17 -3.90 -15.06
C PRO A 73 20.75 -3.83 -15.63
N GLU A 74 20.58 -3.09 -16.73
CA GLU A 74 19.35 -3.06 -17.50
C GLU A 74 19.04 -4.46 -18.07
N GLY A 75 17.84 -5.00 -17.84
CA GLY A 75 17.27 -6.05 -18.69
C GLY A 75 17.01 -7.45 -18.11
N MET A 76 17.05 -7.69 -16.80
CA MET A 76 16.50 -8.94 -16.22
C MET A 76 15.27 -8.66 -15.36
N GLU A 77 14.14 -9.35 -15.63
CA GLU A 77 13.02 -9.40 -14.70
C GLU A 77 13.52 -9.90 -13.33
N THR A 78 13.58 -9.00 -12.36
CA THR A 78 14.23 -9.29 -11.07
C THR A 78 13.38 -10.24 -10.21
N PRO A 79 13.98 -11.20 -9.47
CA PRO A 79 13.25 -12.14 -8.60
C PRO A 79 12.48 -11.45 -7.46
N VAL A 80 12.76 -10.18 -7.19
CA VAL A 80 11.97 -9.33 -6.28
C VAL A 80 10.54 -9.14 -6.82
N LEU A 81 10.40 -8.87 -8.13
CA LEU A 81 9.09 -8.72 -8.78
C LEU A 81 8.28 -10.01 -8.66
N GLU A 82 8.90 -11.16 -8.91
CA GLU A 82 8.23 -12.45 -8.84
C GLU A 82 7.79 -12.81 -7.42
N SER A 83 8.62 -12.49 -6.41
CA SER A 83 8.29 -12.64 -5.00
C SER A 83 7.12 -11.73 -4.58
N GLU A 84 7.12 -10.46 -5.00
CA GLU A 84 6.02 -9.52 -4.74
C GLU A 84 4.72 -10.01 -5.38
N ARG A 85 4.76 -10.46 -6.65
CA ARG A 85 3.59 -11.06 -7.32
C ARG A 85 3.07 -12.28 -6.57
N LYS A 86 3.95 -13.18 -6.12
CA LYS A 86 3.57 -14.37 -5.35
C LYS A 86 2.95 -14.01 -4.00
N GLY A 87 3.53 -13.06 -3.28
CA GLY A 87 3.00 -12.56 -2.01
C GLY A 87 1.60 -11.97 -2.17
N LEU A 88 1.41 -11.14 -3.18
CA LEU A 88 0.14 -10.48 -3.46
C LEU A 88 -0.95 -11.45 -3.92
N ARG A 89 -0.58 -12.44 -4.75
CA ARG A 89 -1.47 -13.57 -5.09
C ARG A 89 -1.86 -14.38 -3.87
N SER A 90 -0.91 -14.66 -2.97
CA SER A 90 -1.20 -15.38 -1.73
C SER A 90 -2.15 -14.59 -0.82
N LEU A 91 -2.05 -13.26 -0.80
CA LEU A 91 -2.95 -12.41 0.00
C LEU A 91 -4.38 -12.46 -0.49
N LEU A 92 -4.58 -12.38 -1.82
CA LEU A 92 -5.91 -12.50 -2.42
C LEU A 92 -6.48 -13.92 -2.21
N ARG A 93 -5.65 -14.97 -2.30
CA ARG A 93 -6.11 -16.37 -2.20
C ARG A 93 -6.46 -16.82 -0.77
N LYS A 94 -5.71 -16.38 0.24
CA LYS A 94 -5.90 -16.81 1.65
C LYS A 94 -7.24 -16.42 2.26
N ARG A 95 -7.98 -15.49 1.63
CA ARG A 95 -9.24 -14.95 2.14
C ARG A 95 -10.47 -15.38 1.35
N ASP A 96 -10.27 -16.00 0.18
CA ASP A 96 -11.34 -16.67 -0.56
C ASP A 96 -11.94 -17.85 0.25
N GLU A 97 -11.13 -18.53 1.06
CA GLU A 97 -11.54 -19.72 1.82
C GLU A 97 -12.46 -19.40 3.02
N LYS A 98 -12.62 -18.11 3.39
CA LYS A 98 -13.52 -17.63 4.46
C LYS A 98 -14.51 -16.55 4.01
N GLY A 99 -14.75 -16.42 2.70
CA GLY A 99 -15.71 -15.46 2.13
C GLY A 99 -15.37 -14.03 2.51
N GLY A 100 -14.36 -13.44 1.85
CA GLY A 100 -13.68 -12.16 2.13
C GLY A 100 -14.53 -10.87 2.16
N VAL A 101 -15.76 -10.96 2.64
CA VAL A 101 -16.72 -9.91 2.87
C VAL A 101 -16.88 -9.74 4.38
N GLU A 102 -16.92 -8.49 4.86
CA GLU A 102 -17.07 -8.21 6.29
C GLU A 102 -18.41 -8.69 6.83
N GLU A 103 -18.54 -8.79 8.15
CA GLU A 103 -19.85 -9.07 8.75
C GLU A 103 -20.85 -7.98 8.37
N ALA A 104 -21.99 -8.40 7.82
CA ALA A 104 -22.99 -7.48 7.33
C ALA A 104 -23.63 -6.73 8.50
N ARG A 105 -23.64 -5.40 8.44
CA ARG A 105 -24.44 -4.57 9.34
C ARG A 105 -25.91 -4.63 8.91
N THR A 106 -26.80 -4.58 9.89
CA THR A 106 -28.26 -4.53 9.67
C THR A 106 -28.78 -3.11 9.43
N SER A 107 -27.94 -2.10 9.61
CA SER A 107 -28.25 -0.71 9.30
C SER A 107 -28.52 -0.52 7.81
N ALA A 108 -29.24 0.55 7.46
CA ALA A 108 -29.28 0.99 6.08
C ALA A 108 -27.89 1.50 5.65
N LYS A 109 -27.57 1.26 4.39
CA LYS A 109 -26.36 1.77 3.76
C LYS A 109 -26.36 3.29 3.75
N MET A 110 -25.29 3.90 4.26
CA MET A 110 -25.21 5.35 4.41
C MET A 110 -24.79 6.07 3.11
N PHE A 111 -24.02 5.39 2.26
CA PHE A 111 -23.48 5.97 1.03
C PHE A 111 -23.91 5.19 -0.21
N GLU A 112 -24.71 5.82 -1.07
CA GLU A 112 -25.07 5.25 -2.37
C GLU A 112 -24.00 5.56 -3.42
N LEU A 113 -23.26 4.51 -3.81
CA LEU A 113 -22.30 4.56 -4.91
C LEU A 113 -22.85 3.79 -6.12
N HIS A 114 -22.85 4.47 -7.26
CA HIS A 114 -23.23 3.92 -8.56
C HIS A 114 -22.23 2.84 -9.00
N ARG A 115 -22.78 1.74 -9.51
CA ARG A 115 -21.98 0.62 -10.04
C ARG A 115 -21.27 1.07 -11.32
N GLY A 116 -19.99 0.74 -11.44
CA GLY A 116 -19.14 1.10 -12.57
C GLY A 116 -18.54 2.50 -12.48
N PHE A 117 -18.77 3.23 -11.39
CA PHE A 117 -18.26 4.59 -11.20
C PHE A 117 -16.98 4.60 -10.37
N SER A 118 -16.11 5.57 -10.69
CA SER A 118 -14.92 5.91 -9.92
C SER A 118 -15.13 7.25 -9.25
N TYR A 119 -14.66 7.38 -8.01
CA TYR A 119 -14.86 8.54 -7.16
C TYR A 119 -13.52 9.10 -6.71
N LEU A 120 -13.35 10.41 -6.81
CA LEU A 120 -12.21 11.14 -6.28
C LEU A 120 -12.66 11.90 -5.03
N VAL A 121 -12.14 11.52 -3.87
CA VAL A 121 -12.42 12.16 -2.60
C VAL A 121 -11.30 13.15 -2.31
N LYS A 122 -11.65 14.43 -2.23
CA LYS A 122 -10.70 15.49 -1.88
C LYS A 122 -10.63 15.64 -0.37
N GLU A 123 -9.52 15.23 0.22
CA GLU A 123 -9.34 15.27 1.67
C GLU A 123 -7.85 15.25 2.06
N THR A 124 -7.55 15.84 3.22
CA THR A 124 -6.16 15.91 3.73
C THR A 124 -5.74 14.66 4.50
N LYS A 125 -6.73 13.95 5.04
CA LYS A 125 -6.61 12.66 5.70
C LYS A 125 -7.75 11.80 5.19
N PRO A 126 -7.55 10.50 4.91
CA PRO A 126 -8.50 9.64 4.18
C PRO A 126 -9.74 9.23 4.99
N HIS A 127 -10.21 10.04 5.94
CA HIS A 127 -11.32 9.68 6.83
C HIS A 127 -12.61 9.43 6.06
N ARG A 128 -12.95 10.31 5.11
CA ARG A 128 -14.19 10.21 4.35
C ARG A 128 -14.15 9.04 3.39
N SER A 129 -13.03 8.83 2.70
CA SER A 129 -12.82 7.65 1.85
C SER A 129 -12.99 6.35 2.63
N PHE A 130 -12.42 6.25 3.83
CA PHE A 130 -12.56 5.07 4.67
C PHE A 130 -13.99 4.89 5.21
N GLU A 131 -14.70 5.96 5.60
CA GLU A 131 -16.12 5.86 5.98
C GLU A 131 -16.98 5.26 4.88
N ILE A 132 -16.85 5.79 3.66
CA ILE A 132 -17.60 5.31 2.50
C ILE A 132 -17.23 3.85 2.20
N PHE A 133 -15.94 3.53 2.22
CA PHE A 133 -15.44 2.20 1.95
C PHE A 133 -15.94 1.17 2.98
N VAL A 134 -15.85 1.48 4.28
CA VAL A 134 -16.32 0.64 5.38
C VAL A 134 -17.82 0.40 5.28
N ASP A 135 -18.60 1.43 4.96
CA ASP A 135 -20.03 1.29 4.70
C ASP A 135 -20.28 0.29 3.57
N GLN A 136 -19.56 0.36 2.44
CA GLN A 136 -19.77 -0.62 1.37
C GLN A 136 -19.45 -2.06 1.82
N VAL A 137 -18.29 -2.30 2.43
CA VAL A 137 -17.84 -3.67 2.74
C VAL A 137 -18.65 -4.32 3.86
N THR A 138 -19.21 -3.52 4.77
CA THR A 138 -20.15 -3.96 5.79
C THR A 138 -21.58 -4.13 5.27
N HIS A 139 -21.85 -3.84 4.00
CA HIS A 139 -23.12 -4.14 3.32
C HIS A 139 -22.92 -5.17 2.20
N ASN A 140 -22.10 -6.18 2.49
CA ASN A 140 -21.89 -7.36 1.66
C ASN A 140 -21.22 -7.12 0.30
N ILE A 141 -20.44 -6.04 0.17
CA ILE A 141 -19.66 -5.73 -1.04
C ILE A 141 -18.20 -6.16 -0.81
N PRO A 142 -17.61 -7.03 -1.65
CA PRO A 142 -16.20 -7.38 -1.53
C PRO A 142 -15.31 -6.14 -1.67
N GLY A 143 -14.36 -5.96 -0.75
CA GLY A 143 -13.49 -4.78 -0.71
C GLY A 143 -12.01 -5.11 -0.93
N LEU A 144 -11.27 -4.20 -1.55
CA LEU A 144 -9.80 -4.17 -1.54
C LEU A 144 -9.33 -2.78 -1.12
N CYS A 145 -8.51 -2.72 -0.08
CA CYS A 145 -7.95 -1.46 0.40
C CYS A 145 -6.46 -1.37 0.03
N VAL A 146 -6.06 -0.29 -0.64
CA VAL A 146 -4.68 0.11 -0.91
C VAL A 146 -4.42 1.36 -0.09
N THR A 147 -3.41 1.37 0.77
CA THR A 147 -3.19 2.48 1.72
C THR A 147 -1.73 2.59 2.12
N ARG A 148 -1.30 3.76 2.58
CA ARG A 148 0.01 3.99 3.19
C ARG A 148 0.06 3.66 4.67
N GLN A 149 -1.10 3.46 5.30
CA GLN A 149 -1.16 3.14 6.71
C GLN A 149 -0.96 1.65 6.94
N HIS A 150 -0.26 1.30 8.02
CA HIS A 150 0.02 -0.10 8.33
C HIS A 150 -1.29 -0.89 8.50
N PRO A 151 -1.41 -2.12 7.97
CA PRO A 151 -2.66 -2.88 8.02
C PRO A 151 -3.23 -3.03 9.43
N THR A 152 -2.41 -3.27 10.44
CA THR A 152 -2.87 -3.39 11.84
C THR A 152 -3.59 -2.12 12.32
N ILE A 153 -3.12 -0.94 11.92
CA ILE A 153 -3.76 0.33 12.29
C ILE A 153 -5.14 0.41 11.64
N ILE A 154 -5.21 0.14 10.33
CA ILE A 154 -6.46 0.16 9.58
C ILE A 154 -7.48 -0.84 10.11
N ARG A 155 -7.05 -2.08 10.43
CA ARG A 155 -7.95 -3.08 11.03
C ARG A 155 -8.52 -2.61 12.35
N ASN A 156 -7.67 -2.09 13.24
CA ASN A 156 -8.10 -1.65 14.57
C ASN A 156 -9.00 -0.41 14.51
N GLN A 157 -8.68 0.54 13.62
CA GLN A 157 -9.42 1.80 13.53
C GLN A 157 -10.77 1.64 12.82
N TRP A 158 -10.84 0.82 11.77
CA TRP A 158 -12.00 0.75 10.88
C TRP A 158 -12.76 -0.59 10.94
N GLY A 159 -12.31 -1.54 11.77
CA GLY A 159 -12.97 -2.83 11.94
C GLY A 159 -12.89 -3.73 10.70
N LEU A 160 -11.89 -3.52 9.83
CA LEU A 160 -11.71 -4.29 8.60
C LEU A 160 -10.99 -5.60 8.89
N GLU A 161 -11.71 -6.66 9.23
CA GLU A 161 -11.10 -7.95 9.60
C GLU A 161 -10.76 -8.79 8.38
N LYS A 162 -11.69 -8.89 7.43
CA LYS A 162 -11.64 -9.80 6.27
C LYS A 162 -11.21 -9.12 4.98
N THR A 163 -11.33 -7.81 4.89
CA THR A 163 -10.96 -7.02 3.71
C THR A 163 -9.45 -7.11 3.45
N PRO A 164 -9.00 -7.60 2.28
CA PRO A 164 -7.59 -7.55 1.88
C PRO A 164 -7.06 -6.11 1.89
N ILE A 165 -5.89 -5.92 2.49
CA ILE A 165 -5.21 -4.62 2.59
C ILE A 165 -3.83 -4.75 1.94
N ILE A 166 -3.57 -3.92 0.94
CA ILE A 166 -2.28 -3.72 0.28
C ILE A 166 -1.64 -2.48 0.92
N TRP A 167 -0.51 -2.68 1.60
CA TRP A 167 0.23 -1.59 2.20
C TRP A 167 1.27 -1.03 1.23
N LEU A 168 1.15 0.24 0.88
CA LEU A 168 2.12 0.98 0.08
C LEU A 168 3.28 1.39 0.99
N SER A 169 4.41 0.69 0.88
CA SER A 169 5.58 0.91 1.72
C SER A 169 6.86 0.76 0.94
N ASN A 170 7.86 1.57 1.30
CA ASN A 170 9.23 1.45 0.81
C ASN A 170 10.04 0.40 1.58
N GLN A 171 9.44 -0.26 2.60
CA GLN A 171 10.09 -1.27 3.44
C GLN A 171 9.98 -2.69 2.85
N LEU A 172 11.05 -3.48 2.95
CA LEU A 172 11.08 -4.90 2.52
C LEU A 172 10.37 -5.82 3.54
N GLY A 173 9.48 -6.72 3.09
CA GLY A 173 8.55 -7.53 3.90
C GLY A 173 7.70 -8.55 3.09
N LYS A 174 6.59 -9.09 3.63
CA LYS A 174 5.76 -10.12 2.92
C LYS A 174 4.46 -9.60 2.29
N VAL A 175 4.05 -8.37 2.60
CA VAL A 175 2.71 -7.82 2.27
C VAL A 175 2.81 -6.31 1.99
N TYR A 176 3.61 -5.94 1.00
CA TYR A 176 3.69 -4.56 0.51
C TYR A 176 3.92 -4.58 -1.00
N VAL A 177 3.54 -3.50 -1.67
CA VAL A 177 3.94 -3.24 -3.05
C VAL A 177 4.89 -2.06 -3.02
N ASN A 178 6.09 -2.23 -3.58
CA ASN A 178 7.00 -1.11 -3.76
C ASN A 178 6.32 -0.10 -4.70
N PRO A 179 6.25 1.19 -4.36
CA PRO A 179 5.59 2.20 -5.19
C PRO A 179 6.10 2.25 -6.63
N THR A 180 7.38 1.95 -6.87
CA THR A 180 7.98 1.90 -8.22
C THR A 180 7.42 0.78 -9.10
N ASN A 181 6.67 -0.15 -8.51
CA ASN A 181 6.11 -1.32 -9.16
C ASN A 181 4.60 -1.16 -9.41
N ILE A 182 4.23 -0.01 -9.97
CA ILE A 182 2.85 0.37 -10.25
C ILE A 182 2.12 -0.64 -11.15
N GLY A 183 2.85 -1.35 -12.00
CA GLY A 183 2.32 -2.43 -12.85
C GLY A 183 1.75 -3.60 -12.04
N ILE A 184 2.44 -4.07 -10.99
CA ILE A 184 1.92 -5.14 -10.12
C ILE A 184 0.67 -4.67 -9.37
N LEU A 185 0.67 -3.43 -8.89
CA LEU A 185 -0.47 -2.86 -8.19
C LEU A 185 -1.71 -2.84 -9.11
N SER A 186 -1.55 -2.26 -10.31
CA SER A 186 -2.59 -2.21 -11.35
C SER A 186 -3.15 -3.60 -11.66
N ASP A 187 -2.27 -4.53 -11.98
CA ASP A 187 -2.59 -5.93 -12.34
C ASP A 187 -3.30 -6.67 -11.21
N THR A 188 -3.02 -6.31 -9.96
CA THR A 188 -3.68 -6.90 -8.79
C THR A 188 -5.06 -6.33 -8.56
N ILE A 189 -5.21 -5.01 -8.65
CA ILE A 189 -6.50 -4.34 -8.51
C ILE A 189 -7.45 -4.85 -9.61
N ILE A 190 -7.00 -4.87 -10.86
CA ILE A 190 -7.78 -5.34 -12.02
C ILE A 190 -8.24 -6.78 -11.80
N ARG A 191 -7.33 -7.70 -11.43
CA ARG A 191 -7.73 -9.09 -11.13
C ARG A 191 -8.73 -9.23 -10.00
N PHE A 192 -8.60 -8.41 -8.95
CA PHE A 192 -9.56 -8.43 -7.84
C PHE A 192 -10.95 -8.01 -8.32
N VAL A 193 -11.01 -6.94 -9.13
CA VAL A 193 -12.24 -6.41 -9.73
C VAL A 193 -12.89 -7.42 -10.66
N GLU A 194 -12.12 -8.01 -11.59
CA GLU A 194 -12.59 -9.03 -12.53
C GLU A 194 -13.11 -10.28 -11.84
N LYS A 195 -12.41 -10.74 -10.81
CA LYS A 195 -12.78 -11.98 -10.10
C LYS A 195 -13.99 -11.79 -9.21
N SER A 196 -14.07 -10.67 -8.50
CA SER A 196 -15.10 -10.46 -7.49
C SER A 196 -16.42 -10.05 -8.13
N GLY A 197 -16.37 -9.18 -9.15
CA GLY A 197 -17.55 -8.48 -9.66
C GLY A 197 -18.22 -7.62 -8.57
N ASP A 198 -18.97 -6.58 -8.95
CA ASP A 198 -19.72 -5.71 -8.01
C ASP A 198 -18.97 -5.42 -6.69
N SER A 199 -17.68 -5.07 -6.82
CA SER A 199 -16.76 -4.92 -5.70
C SER A 199 -16.45 -3.44 -5.43
N ILE A 200 -15.68 -3.15 -4.39
CA ILE A 200 -15.13 -1.82 -4.15
C ILE A 200 -13.62 -1.86 -3.92
N VAL A 201 -12.92 -0.91 -4.52
CA VAL A 201 -11.49 -0.68 -4.30
C VAL A 201 -11.29 0.72 -3.72
N LEU A 202 -10.52 0.81 -2.65
CA LEU A 202 -10.02 2.09 -2.10
C LEU A 202 -8.53 2.23 -2.39
N ILE A 203 -8.12 3.37 -2.94
CA ILE A 203 -6.73 3.78 -3.09
C ILE A 203 -6.51 5.05 -2.26
N ASP A 204 -5.89 4.89 -1.10
CA ASP A 204 -5.40 5.96 -0.24
C ASP A 204 -3.90 6.19 -0.47
N GLY A 205 -3.53 7.42 -0.84
CA GLY A 205 -2.13 7.81 -1.06
C GLY A 205 -1.71 7.85 -2.54
N VAL A 206 -2.57 8.32 -3.45
CA VAL A 206 -2.20 8.49 -4.87
C VAL A 206 -1.02 9.47 -5.05
N GLU A 207 -0.90 10.46 -4.18
CA GLU A 207 0.19 11.43 -4.10
C GLU A 207 1.52 10.71 -3.91
N PHE A 208 1.54 9.68 -3.07
CA PHE A 208 2.75 8.90 -2.86
C PHE A 208 3.11 8.07 -4.07
N LEU A 209 2.12 7.54 -4.79
CA LEU A 209 2.38 6.89 -6.08
C LEU A 209 2.99 7.89 -7.07
N ILE A 210 2.50 9.14 -7.10
CA ILE A 210 3.01 10.23 -7.96
C ILE A 210 4.39 10.74 -7.52
N VAL A 211 4.70 10.77 -6.23
CA VAL A 211 6.04 11.17 -5.76
C VAL A 211 7.09 10.11 -6.11
N ASN A 212 6.71 8.84 -6.15
CA ASN A 212 7.62 7.73 -6.45
C ASN A 212 7.58 7.28 -7.93
N ASN A 213 6.68 7.83 -8.75
CA ASN A 213 6.52 7.52 -10.17
C ASN A 213 6.05 8.76 -10.92
N ASP A 214 6.40 8.92 -12.20
CA ASP A 214 5.88 10.04 -12.99
C ASP A 214 4.34 10.10 -12.99
N PHE A 215 3.77 11.31 -12.85
CA PHE A 215 2.32 11.54 -12.83
C PHE A 215 1.60 10.83 -13.98
N ASP A 216 2.13 10.93 -15.20
CA ASP A 216 1.55 10.28 -16.39
C ASP A 216 1.45 8.75 -16.27
N LYS A 217 2.39 8.11 -15.56
CA LYS A 217 2.35 6.66 -15.30
C LYS A 217 1.22 6.32 -14.34
N VAL A 218 1.04 7.13 -13.29
CA VAL A 218 -0.05 6.97 -12.32
C VAL A 218 -1.40 7.23 -12.97
N LEU A 219 -1.52 8.29 -13.77
CA LEU A 219 -2.74 8.62 -14.50
C LEU A 219 -3.16 7.47 -15.44
N ARG A 220 -2.21 6.86 -16.17
CA ARG A 220 -2.50 5.67 -16.99
C ARG A 220 -2.95 4.47 -16.15
N MET A 221 -2.31 4.22 -15.01
CA MET A 221 -2.74 3.18 -14.07
C MET A 221 -4.18 3.40 -13.62
N VAL A 222 -4.49 4.63 -13.20
CA VAL A 222 -5.84 5.03 -12.78
C VAL A 222 -6.85 4.80 -13.89
N HIS A 223 -6.56 5.23 -15.13
CA HIS A 223 -7.44 4.99 -16.28
C HIS A 223 -7.69 3.50 -16.52
N HIS A 224 -6.67 2.66 -16.52
CA HIS A 224 -6.84 1.22 -16.71
C HIS A 224 -7.68 0.58 -15.59
N VAL A 225 -7.50 1.02 -14.34
CA VAL A 225 -8.31 0.55 -13.21
C VAL A 225 -9.76 1.03 -13.36
N THR A 226 -9.99 2.29 -13.75
CA THR A 226 -11.33 2.85 -14.00
C THR A 226 -12.07 2.09 -15.11
N GLU A 227 -11.38 1.71 -16.20
CA GLU A 227 -11.96 0.89 -17.26
C GLU A 227 -12.41 -0.49 -16.74
N ALA A 228 -11.55 -1.19 -16.00
CA ALA A 228 -11.90 -2.48 -15.40
C ALA A 228 -13.06 -2.37 -14.40
N VAL A 229 -13.09 -1.28 -13.61
CA VAL A 229 -14.17 -0.97 -12.65
C VAL A 229 -15.50 -0.78 -13.37
N MET A 230 -15.50 -0.04 -14.48
CA MET A 230 -16.68 0.19 -15.31
C MET A 230 -17.22 -1.12 -15.91
N GLU A 231 -16.34 -1.93 -16.52
CA GLU A 231 -16.70 -3.20 -17.15
C GLU A 231 -17.31 -4.19 -16.15
N ASN A 232 -16.73 -4.30 -14.95
CA ASN A 232 -17.12 -5.27 -13.93
C ASN A 232 -18.16 -4.73 -12.94
N ARG A 233 -18.78 -3.56 -13.23
CA ARG A 233 -19.78 -2.90 -12.37
C ARG A 233 -19.32 -2.71 -10.92
N SER A 234 -18.01 -2.58 -10.72
CA SER A 234 -17.39 -2.35 -9.42
C SER A 234 -17.31 -0.86 -9.11
N ARG A 235 -16.73 -0.47 -7.98
CA ARG A 235 -16.56 0.92 -7.56
C ARG A 235 -15.10 1.19 -7.22
N LEU A 236 -14.63 2.38 -7.53
CA LEU A 236 -13.30 2.84 -7.13
C LEU A 236 -13.43 4.10 -6.31
N ILE A 237 -12.70 4.17 -5.20
CA ILE A 237 -12.50 5.39 -4.42
C ILE A 237 -11.01 5.70 -4.44
N ILE A 238 -10.65 6.92 -4.81
CA ILE A 238 -9.29 7.45 -4.67
C ILE A 238 -9.35 8.64 -3.72
N SER A 239 -8.58 8.59 -2.63
CA SER A 239 -8.34 9.74 -1.76
C SER A 239 -7.19 10.57 -2.32
N VAL A 240 -7.37 11.89 -2.36
CA VAL A 240 -6.31 12.83 -2.77
C VAL A 240 -6.34 14.12 -1.94
N ASP A 241 -5.17 14.59 -1.51
CA ASP A 241 -4.97 15.95 -1.00
C ASP A 241 -4.74 16.89 -2.19
N PRO A 242 -5.71 17.75 -2.54
CA PRO A 242 -5.58 18.63 -3.71
C PRO A 242 -4.42 19.63 -3.58
N ARG A 243 -3.89 19.86 -2.37
CA ARG A 243 -2.78 20.79 -2.12
C ARG A 243 -1.42 20.25 -2.54
N THR A 244 -1.30 18.94 -2.76
CA THR A 244 -0.04 18.29 -3.13
C THR A 244 0.14 18.11 -4.63
N LEU A 245 -0.86 18.49 -5.44
CA LEU A 245 -0.85 18.34 -6.89
C LEU A 245 -0.93 19.69 -7.59
N GLU A 246 -0.38 19.76 -8.80
CA GLU A 246 -0.58 20.91 -9.66
C GLU A 246 -2.04 20.98 -10.14
N THR A 247 -2.52 22.19 -10.47
CA THR A 247 -3.90 22.39 -10.95
C THR A 247 -4.23 21.54 -12.17
N ARG A 248 -3.25 21.38 -13.08
CA ARG A 248 -3.40 20.55 -14.27
C ARG A 248 -3.50 19.06 -13.91
N GLU A 249 -2.68 18.58 -12.99
CA GLU A 249 -2.67 17.17 -12.56
C GLU A 249 -3.99 16.79 -11.90
N LEU A 250 -4.47 17.63 -10.99
CA LEU A 250 -5.76 17.45 -10.34
C LEU A 250 -6.90 17.40 -11.38
N ALA A 251 -6.96 18.38 -12.29
CA ALA A 251 -7.99 18.42 -13.33
C ALA A 251 -7.96 17.19 -14.25
N LEU A 252 -6.78 16.62 -14.51
CA LEU A 252 -6.65 15.39 -15.31
C LEU A 252 -7.16 14.16 -14.56
N LEU A 253 -6.93 14.06 -13.24
CA LEU A 253 -7.50 13.00 -12.40
C LEU A 253 -9.01 13.09 -12.28
N GLU A 254 -9.55 14.32 -12.13
CA GLU A 254 -10.99 14.58 -11.98
C GLU A 254 -11.79 14.20 -13.23
N ARG A 255 -11.20 14.27 -14.42
CA ARG A 255 -11.91 14.17 -15.71
C ARG A 255 -12.80 12.94 -15.88
N ASN A 256 -12.43 11.81 -15.27
CA ASN A 256 -13.13 10.52 -15.39
C ASN A 256 -13.70 10.03 -14.05
N MET A 257 -13.86 10.92 -13.07
CA MET A 257 -14.30 10.56 -11.72
C MET A 257 -15.39 11.49 -11.20
N GLU A 258 -16.28 10.93 -10.38
CA GLU A 258 -17.23 11.73 -9.61
C GLU A 258 -16.53 12.32 -8.38
N ILE A 259 -16.73 13.61 -8.14
CA ILE A 259 -16.04 14.31 -7.07
C ILE A 259 -16.85 14.23 -5.78
N ILE A 260 -16.19 13.82 -4.70
CA ILE A 260 -16.73 13.88 -3.35
C ILE A 260 -15.86 14.84 -2.55
N GLU A 261 -16.44 15.98 -2.15
CA GLU A 261 -15.79 16.89 -1.22
C GLU A 261 -15.97 16.34 0.21
N ALA A 262 -14.89 16.26 0.99
CA ALA A 262 -15.02 15.98 2.41
C ALA A 262 -15.63 17.20 3.10
N GLU A 263 -16.83 17.07 3.69
CA GLU A 263 -17.34 18.11 4.58
C GLU A 263 -16.32 18.31 5.72
N GLU A 264 -15.87 19.55 5.92
CA GLU A 264 -14.99 19.88 7.04
C GLU A 264 -15.62 19.33 8.32
N ALA A 265 -14.88 18.47 9.02
CA ALA A 265 -15.32 17.90 10.29
C ALA A 265 -15.77 19.05 11.18
N ARG A 266 -17.08 19.14 11.45
CA ARG A 266 -17.58 20.05 12.48
C ARG A 266 -16.84 19.64 13.76
N PRO A 267 -16.05 20.51 14.39
CA PRO A 267 -15.40 20.16 15.64
C PRO A 267 -16.49 19.70 16.59
N HIS A 268 -16.32 18.50 17.15
CA HIS A 268 -17.21 17.97 18.18
C HIS A 268 -17.35 19.05 19.27
N GLN A 269 -18.56 19.63 19.36
CA GLN A 269 -18.96 20.49 20.47
C GLN A 269 -19.12 19.65 21.73
#